data_AF-A0A2D0L410-F1
#
_entry.id   AF-A0A2D0L410-F1
#
_cell.length_a   1.000
_cell.length_b   1.000
_cell.length_c   1.000
_cell.angle_alpha   90.00
_cell.angle_beta   90.00
_cell.angle_gamma   90.00
#
_symmetry.space_group_name_H-M   'P 1'
#
loop_
_entity.id
_entity.type
_entity.pdbx_description
1 polymer ?
#
loop_
_entity_poly.entity_id
_entity_poly.type
_entity_poly.pdbx_seq_one_letter_code
_entity_poly.pdbx_strand_id
1 'polypeptide(L)' 'MFTELEPAIEEARYLKRKTGHHRCILQLEDGRMVVRVHRKSMAGILMYTTRLDKEHTVLPEVR' A
#
# COMPACT_ATOMS: atom_id res chain seq x y z
N MET A 1 1.60 -5.59 -10.72
CA MET A 1 1.59 -6.72 -9.76
C MET A 1 3.01 -6.85 -9.26
N PHE A 2 3.18 -7.15 -7.97
CA PHE A 2 4.49 -7.16 -7.32
C PHE A 2 4.83 -8.57 -6.83
N THR A 3 6.11 -8.91 -6.83
CA THR A 3 6.64 -10.14 -6.23
C THR A 3 7.41 -9.85 -4.93
N GLU A 4 7.79 -8.59 -4.72
CA GLU A 4 8.53 -8.11 -3.55
C GLU A 4 7.70 -7.07 -2.79
N LEU A 5 7.82 -7.07 -1.46
CA LEU A 5 6.94 -6.27 -0.60
C LEU A 5 7.35 -4.79 -0.56
N GLU A 6 8.65 -4.50 -0.55
CA GLU A 6 9.19 -3.12 -0.52
C GLU A 6 8.68 -2.25 -1.69
N PRO A 7 8.84 -2.64 -2.97
CA PRO A 7 8.31 -1.84 -4.08
C PRO A 7 6.78 -1.74 -4.08
N ALA A 8 6.09 -2.75 -3.53
CA ALA A 8 4.63 -2.71 -3.39
C ALA A 8 4.18 -1.69 -2.32
N ILE A 9 4.96 -1.51 -1.24
CA ILE A 9 4.73 -0.51 -0.19
C ILE A 9 4.93 0.91 -0.76
N GLU A 10 6.00 1.13 -1.51
CA GLU A 10 6.26 2.42 -2.15
C GLU A 10 5.13 2.82 -3.11
N GLU A 11 4.67 1.90 -3.96
CA GLU A 11 3.54 2.12 -4.85
C GLU A 11 2.24 2.42 -4.06
N ALA A 12 1.99 1.68 -2.98
CA ALA A 12 0.82 1.92 -2.13
C ALA A 12 0.83 3.33 -1.51
N ARG A 13 2.00 3.81 -1.06
CA ARG A 13 2.18 5.16 -0.54
C ARG A 13 2.05 6.22 -1.63
N TYR A 14 2.66 6.00 -2.79
CA TYR A 14 2.52 6.89 -3.95
C TYR A 14 1.05 7.06 -4.35
N LEU A 15 0.32 5.96 -4.50
CA LEU A 15 -1.11 5.98 -4.83
C LEU A 15 -1.96 6.62 -3.74
N LYS A 16 -1.64 6.44 -2.45
CA LYS A 16 -2.29 7.14 -1.34
C LYS A 16 -2.09 8.65 -1.46
N ARG A 17 -0.85 9.13 -1.69
CA ARG A 17 -0.55 10.56 -1.88
C ARG A 17 -1.29 11.14 -3.08
N LYS A 18 -1.33 10.42 -4.19
CA LYS A 18 -1.98 10.87 -5.45
C LYS A 18 -3.51 10.92 -5.37
N THR A 19 -4.13 9.99 -4.64
CA THR A 19 -5.60 9.81 -4.66
C THR A 19 -6.31 10.12 -3.34
N GLY A 20 -5.57 10.34 -2.25
CA GLY A 20 -6.13 10.52 -0.91
C GLY A 20 -6.73 9.26 -0.29
N HIS A 21 -6.92 8.17 -1.04
CA HIS A 21 -7.52 6.94 -0.52
C HIS A 21 -6.48 5.97 0.03
N HIS A 22 -6.77 5.38 1.19
CA HIS A 22 -5.92 4.33 1.77
C HIS A 22 -5.79 3.14 0.82
N ARG A 23 -4.55 2.69 0.66
CA ARG A 23 -4.14 1.52 -0.09
C ARG A 23 -3.73 0.39 0.84
N CYS A 24 -3.84 -0.82 0.34
CA CYS A 24 -3.40 -2.05 0.98
C CYS A 24 -2.75 -2.97 -0.03
N ILE A 25 -1.91 -3.87 0.47
CA ILE A 25 -1.24 -4.90 -0.31
C ILE A 25 -1.81 -6.23 0.12
N LEU A 26 -2.32 -6.98 -0.86
CA LEU A 26 -2.83 -8.32 -0.65
C LEU A 26 -1.93 -9.30 -1.37
N GLN A 27 -1.55 -10.39 -0.72
CA GLN A 27 -0.96 -11.54 -1.36
C GLN A 27 -2.07 -12.49 -1.85
N LEU A 28 -1.96 -12.86 -3.12
CA LEU A 28 -2.81 -13.84 -3.78
C LEU A 28 -2.27 -15.26 -3.55
N GLU A 29 -3.07 -16.28 -3.86
CA GLU A 29 -2.69 -17.70 -3.66
C GLU A 29 -1.43 -18.10 -4.44
N ASP A 30 -1.17 -17.45 -5.56
CA ASP A 30 0.03 -17.68 -6.39
C ASP A 30 1.28 -16.93 -5.90
N GLY A 31 1.22 -16.33 -4.70
CA GLY A 31 2.32 -15.60 -4.08
C GLY A 31 2.50 -14.17 -4.60
N ARG A 32 1.80 -13.75 -5.66
CA ARG A 32 1.86 -12.38 -6.18
C ARG A 32 1.13 -11.41 -5.26
N MET A 33 1.61 -10.18 -5.23
CA MET A 33 1.05 -9.09 -4.46
C MET A 33 0.36 -8.05 -5.34
N VAL A 34 -0.80 -7.56 -4.87
CA VAL A 34 -1.58 -6.53 -5.53
C VAL A 34 -1.85 -5.35 -4.60
N VAL A 35 -1.65 -4.14 -5.12
CA VAL A 35 -2.03 -2.90 -4.43
C VAL A 35 -3.48 -2.58 -4.76
N ARG A 36 -4.33 -2.45 -3.74
CA ARG A 36 -5.77 -2.14 -3.87
C ARG A 36 -6.17 -1.00 -2.94
N VAL A 37 -7.30 -0.36 -3.24
CA VAL A 37 -7.94 0.55 -2.27
C VAL A 37 -8.41 -0.28 -1.08
N HIS A 38 -8.02 0.13 0.13
CA HIS A 38 -8.38 -0.55 1.35
C HIS A 38 -9.90 -0.50 1.58
N ARG A 39 -10.56 -1.65 1.56
CA ARG A 39 -12.00 -1.82 1.80
C ARG A 39 -12.24 -2.85 2.90
N LYS A 40 -13.45 -2.90 3.48
CA LYS A 40 -13.79 -3.82 4.58
C LYS A 40 -13.74 -5.30 4.17
N SER A 41 -14.06 -5.62 2.92
CA SER A 41 -13.97 -6.98 2.38
C SER A 41 -12.93 -7.02 1.26
N MET A 42 -11.86 -7.78 1.49
CA MET A 42 -10.83 -8.03 0.51
C MET A 42 -10.49 -9.52 0.55
N ALA A 43 -10.41 -10.16 -0.61
CA ALA A 43 -9.93 -11.54 -0.72
C ALA A 43 -8.40 -11.56 -0.78
N GLY A 44 -7.77 -12.52 -0.10
CA GLY A 44 -6.32 -12.67 0.00
C GLY A 44 -5.76 -12.33 1.37
N ILE A 45 -4.45 -12.54 1.54
CA ILE A 45 -3.75 -12.28 2.80
C ILE A 45 -3.31 -10.81 2.82
N LEU A 46 -3.73 -10.06 3.84
CA LEU A 46 -3.33 -8.66 4.00
C LEU A 46 -1.87 -8.57 4.46
N MET A 47 -1.00 -8.12 3.58
CA MET A 47 0.43 -7.96 3.84
C MET A 47 0.74 -6.60 4.47
N TYR A 48 0.01 -5.55 4.05
CA TYR A 48 0.29 -4.18 4.46
C TYR A 48 -0.89 -3.24 4.21
N THR A 49 -1.00 -2.17 4.99
CA THR A 49 -2.00 -1.11 4.80
C THR A 49 -1.45 0.27 5.14
N THR A 50 -1.68 1.22 4.24
CA THR A 50 -1.40 2.66 4.45
C THR A 50 -2.31 3.31 5.51
N ARG A 51 -3.26 2.58 6.10
CA ARG A 51 -4.09 3.09 7.21
C ARG A 51 -3.35 3.07 8.54
N LEU A 52 -2.46 2.09 8.71
CA LEU A 52 -1.62 1.92 9.90
C LEU A 52 -0.15 2.25 9.61
N ASP A 53 0.12 2.75 8.41
CA ASP A 53 1.44 3.19 8.00
C ASP A 53 1.81 4.43 8.82
N LYS A 54 2.71 4.24 9.76
CA LYS A 54 3.24 5.28 10.64
C LYS A 54 4.43 6.00 9.99
N GLU A 55 4.54 5.98 8.67
CA GLU A 55 5.51 6.86 8.02
C GLU A 55 5.15 8.29 8.43
N HIS A 56 5.97 8.82 9.34
CA HIS A 56 5.99 10.23 9.65
C HIS A 56 6.09 10.93 8.30
N THR A 57 5.13 11.79 8.01
CA THR A 57 5.24 12.77 6.93
C THR A 57 6.49 13.58 7.23
N VAL A 58 7.65 13.12 6.76
CA VAL A 58 8.76 14.01 6.49
C VAL A 58 8.27 14.76 5.26
N LEU A 59 7.59 15.87 5.52
CA LEU A 59 7.29 16.87 4.50
C LEU A 59 8.62 17.12 3.79
N PRO A 60 8.76 16.82 2.49
CA PRO A 60 9.94 17.22 1.76
C PRO A 60 10.03 18.73 1.91
N GLU A 61 11.21 19.18 2.31
CA GLU A 61 11.51 20.51 2.78
C GLU A 61 10.82 21.59 1.93
N VAL A 62 10.03 22.44 2.59
CA VAL A 62 9.82 23.79 2.10
C VAL A 62 11.14 24.53 2.35
N ARG A 63 12.03 24.52 1.35
CA ARG A 63 12.82 25.68 0.91
C ARG A 63 13.66 25.38 -0.32
#